data_AF-K1RJZ8-F1
#
_entry.id   AF-K1RJZ8-F1
#
_cell.length_a   1.000
_cell.length_b   1.000
_cell.length_c   1.000
_cell.angle_alpha   90.00
_cell.angle_beta   90.00
_cell.angle_gamma   90.00
#
_symmetry.space_group_name_H-M   'P 1'
#
loop_
_entity.id
_entity.type
_entity.pdbx_description
1 polymer ?
#
loop_
_entity_poly.entity_id
_entity_poly.type
_entity_poly.pdbx_seq_one_letter_code
_entity_poly.pdbx_strand_id
1 'polypeptide(L)'
;MLSTLDSKLLLLSKTEVDNAVVLHFDKAMAAMSAREFMQQVLHDHLNVRKLFIGYDHRFGHNREETFEDYVRYGKEMGIEVIRNEAFQIDGINISSSVIRSF
;
A
#
# COMPACT_ATOMS: atom_id res chain seq x y z
N MET A 1 13.79 5.97 -13.75
CA MET A 1 13.06 6.71 -12.68
C MET A 1 11.84 7.40 -13.32
N LEU A 2 10.63 7.40 -12.70
CA LEU A 2 9.41 7.96 -13.34
C LEU A 2 9.13 9.39 -12.83
N SER A 3 9.22 9.59 -11.53
CA SER A 3 9.11 10.89 -10.87
C SER A 3 10.02 10.92 -9.63
N THR A 4 10.34 12.12 -9.14
CA THR A 4 10.95 12.32 -7.82
C THR A 4 9.88 12.26 -6.73
N LEU A 5 10.30 12.17 -5.46
CA LEU A 5 9.38 12.25 -4.32
C LEU A 5 8.60 13.57 -4.35
N ASP A 6 9.27 14.69 -4.55
CA ASP A 6 8.65 16.03 -4.58
C ASP A 6 7.59 16.14 -5.67
N SER A 7 7.89 15.66 -6.88
CA SER A 7 6.90 15.64 -7.97
C SER A 7 5.72 14.72 -7.65
N LYS A 8 5.95 13.59 -6.98
CA LYS A 8 4.87 12.67 -6.58
C LYS A 8 3.97 13.30 -5.50
N LEU A 9 4.56 13.97 -4.51
CA LEU A 9 3.80 14.68 -3.47
C LEU A 9 3.01 15.86 -4.05
N LEU A 10 3.58 16.61 -5.00
CA LEU A 10 2.88 17.67 -5.72
C LEU A 10 1.70 17.14 -6.56
N LEU A 11 1.82 15.95 -7.15
CA LEU A 11 0.71 15.33 -7.88
C LEU A 11 -0.39 14.84 -6.93
N LEU A 12 -0.02 14.24 -5.79
CA LEU A 12 -0.98 13.83 -4.75
C LEU A 12 -1.71 15.03 -4.16
N SER A 13 -1.03 16.17 -3.93
CA SER A 13 -1.66 17.38 -3.39
C SER A 13 -2.66 18.04 -4.35
N LYS A 14 -2.72 17.61 -5.61
CA LYS A 14 -3.73 18.05 -6.59
C LYS A 14 -4.97 17.16 -6.60
N THR A 15 -4.99 16.12 -5.77
CA THR A 15 -6.14 15.25 -5.54
C THR A 15 -6.86 15.65 -4.25
N GLU A 16 -7.96 14.98 -3.93
CA GLU A 16 -8.74 15.23 -2.71
C GLU A 16 -8.17 14.55 -1.46
N VAL A 17 -6.95 13.99 -1.50
CA VAL A 17 -6.34 13.39 -0.31
C VAL A 17 -5.99 14.45 0.73
N ASP A 18 -6.41 14.24 1.98
CA ASP A 18 -6.13 15.19 3.07
C ASP A 18 -4.65 15.17 3.49
N ASN A 19 -4.03 13.98 3.48
CA ASN A 19 -2.69 13.75 4.00
C ASN A 19 -1.92 12.72 3.18
N ALA A 20 -0.61 12.92 3.06
CA ALA A 20 0.33 11.94 2.53
C ALA A 20 1.38 11.59 3.60
N VAL A 21 1.42 10.33 4.02
CA VAL A 21 2.40 9.84 4.98
C VAL A 21 3.55 9.18 4.24
N VAL A 22 4.76 9.71 4.42
CA VAL A 22 5.99 9.13 3.86
C VAL A 22 6.64 8.26 4.94
N LEU A 23 6.58 6.95 4.75
CA LEU A 23 7.20 5.98 5.65
C LEU A 23 8.68 5.79 5.30
N HIS A 24 9.55 5.93 6.29
CA HIS A 24 10.97 5.59 6.13
C HIS A 24 11.13 4.07 6.20
N PHE A 25 11.42 3.45 5.05
CA PHE A 25 11.58 2.00 4.95
C PHE A 25 13.02 1.61 5.33
N ASP A 26 13.23 1.39 6.63
CA ASP A 26 14.50 0.91 7.16
C ASP A 26 14.51 -0.61 7.37
N LYS A 27 15.62 -1.14 7.91
CA LYS A 27 15.77 -2.57 8.19
C LYS A 27 14.76 -3.10 9.22
N ALA A 28 14.35 -2.27 10.17
CA ALA A 28 13.39 -2.67 11.20
C ALA A 28 12.00 -2.85 10.56
N MET A 29 11.57 -1.89 9.75
CA MET A 29 10.32 -1.98 9.00
C MET A 29 10.35 -3.14 8.00
N ALA A 30 11.48 -3.35 7.31
CA ALA A 30 11.64 -4.46 6.38
C ALA A 30 11.53 -5.84 7.04
N ALA A 31 11.87 -5.95 8.32
CA ALA A 31 11.82 -7.20 9.10
C ALA A 31 10.45 -7.48 9.73
N MET A 32 9.53 -6.51 9.73
CA MET A 32 8.18 -6.71 10.25
C MET A 32 7.42 -7.74 9.40
N SER A 33 6.75 -8.69 10.03
CA SER A 33 5.68 -9.47 9.39
C SER A 33 4.55 -8.55 8.91
N ALA A 34 3.69 -9.04 8.01
CA ALA A 34 2.54 -8.24 7.58
C ALA A 34 1.62 -7.90 8.76
N ARG A 35 1.44 -8.84 9.71
CA ARG A 35 0.62 -8.63 10.90
C ARG A 35 1.20 -7.54 11.81
N GLU A 36 2.51 -7.54 12.04
CA GLU A 36 3.18 -6.49 12.82
C GLU A 36 3.07 -5.13 12.16
N PHE A 37 3.26 -5.05 10.83
CA PHE A 37 3.09 -3.81 10.09
C PHE A 37 1.64 -3.29 10.19
N MET A 38 0.65 -4.15 9.98
CA MET A 38 -0.77 -3.79 10.10
C MET A 38 -1.14 -3.32 11.51
N GLN A 39 -0.61 -3.98 12.55
CA GLN A 39 -0.88 -3.60 13.93
C GLN A 39 -0.16 -2.29 14.30
N GLN A 40 1.17 -2.28 14.25
CA GLN A 40 1.98 -1.22 14.83
C GLN A 40 1.96 0.07 14.01
N VAL A 41 1.93 -0.06 12.68
CA VAL A 41 1.97 1.09 11.77
C VAL A 41 0.56 1.53 11.42
N LEU A 42 -0.26 0.63 10.86
CA LEU A 42 -1.57 1.01 10.35
C LEU A 42 -2.59 1.25 11.47
N HIS A 43 -2.74 0.32 12.41
CA HIS A 43 -3.72 0.45 13.49
C HIS A 43 -3.25 1.41 14.58
N ASP A 44 -2.08 1.18 15.19
CA ASP A 44 -1.67 1.88 16.40
C ASP A 44 -1.19 3.33 16.11
N HIS A 45 -0.42 3.52 15.04
CA HIS A 45 0.13 4.84 14.69
C HIS A 45 -0.78 5.67 13.78
N LEU A 46 -1.28 5.06 12.70
CA LEU A 46 -2.07 5.77 11.68
C LEU A 46 -3.58 5.69 11.92
N ASN A 47 -4.02 4.90 12.90
CA ASN A 47 -5.42 4.75 13.25
C ASN A 47 -6.31 4.35 12.06
N VAL A 48 -5.78 3.53 11.15
CA VAL A 48 -6.50 3.05 9.97
C VAL A 48 -7.72 2.24 10.42
N ARG A 49 -8.83 2.44 9.71
CA ARG A 49 -10.09 1.68 9.88
C ARG A 49 -10.57 1.02 8.60
N LYS A 50 -10.15 1.57 7.45
CA LYS A 50 -10.42 1.01 6.13
C LYS A 50 -9.16 1.13 5.30
N LEU A 51 -8.72 0.01 4.73
CA LEU A 51 -7.47 -0.11 4.00
C LEU A 51 -7.77 -0.58 2.57
N PHE A 52 -7.54 0.31 1.61
CA PHE A 52 -7.60 -0.03 0.19
C PHE A 52 -6.19 -0.42 -0.30
N ILE A 53 -6.07 -1.59 -0.92
CA ILE A 53 -4.80 -2.07 -1.49
C ILE A 53 -4.97 -2.52 -2.94
N GLY A 54 -3.95 -2.29 -3.76
CA GLY A 54 -3.88 -2.81 -5.12
C GLY A 54 -3.79 -4.33 -5.15
N TYR A 55 -4.22 -4.94 -6.26
CA TYR A 55 -4.19 -6.39 -6.49
C TYR A 55 -2.78 -7.03 -6.34
N ASP A 56 -1.73 -6.26 -6.64
CA ASP A 56 -0.32 -6.66 -6.59
C ASP A 56 0.40 -6.24 -5.29
N HIS A 57 -0.32 -5.65 -4.35
CA HIS A 57 0.23 -5.15 -3.10
C HIS A 57 0.62 -6.30 -2.14
N ARG A 58 1.77 -6.16 -1.46
CA ARG A 58 2.20 -7.07 -0.38
C ARG A 58 2.87 -6.29 0.76
N PHE A 59 2.44 -6.59 1.99
CA PHE A 59 3.14 -6.24 3.23
C PHE A 59 4.08 -7.38 3.65
N GLY A 60 4.93 -7.10 4.63
CA GLY A 60 5.63 -8.12 5.39
C GLY A 60 6.97 -8.55 4.82
N HIS A 61 7.87 -8.91 5.72
CA HIS A 61 9.10 -9.61 5.43
C HIS A 61 8.79 -10.92 4.67
N ASN A 62 9.62 -11.28 3.69
CA ASN A 62 9.46 -12.44 2.79
C ASN A 62 8.16 -12.52 1.96
N ARG A 63 7.16 -11.65 2.19
CA ARG A 63 5.88 -11.63 1.45
C ARG A 63 5.15 -12.98 1.49
N GLU A 64 5.15 -13.64 2.63
CA GLU A 64 4.55 -14.97 2.82
C GLU A 64 3.02 -14.90 2.92
N GLU A 65 2.48 -13.75 3.31
CA GLU A 65 1.05 -13.55 3.53
C GLU A 65 0.26 -13.32 2.23
N THR A 66 -0.93 -13.91 2.22
CA THR A 66 -1.95 -13.76 1.17
C THR A 66 -2.88 -12.58 1.46
N PHE A 67 -3.75 -12.25 0.49
CA PHE A 67 -4.76 -11.22 0.71
C PHE A 67 -5.75 -11.63 1.81
N GLU A 68 -6.08 -12.92 1.87
CA GLU A 68 -6.96 -13.53 2.85
C GLU A 68 -6.40 -13.40 4.27
N ASP A 69 -5.07 -13.47 4.42
CA ASP A 69 -4.39 -13.20 5.69
C ASP A 69 -4.58 -11.75 6.12
N TYR A 70 -4.45 -10.78 5.19
CA TYR A 70 -4.70 -9.36 5.49
C TYR A 70 -6.15 -9.11 5.93
N VAL A 71 -7.12 -9.74 5.28
CA VAL A 71 -8.54 -9.64 5.68
C VAL A 71 -8.76 -10.22 7.09
N ARG A 72 -8.14 -11.36 7.40
CA ARG A 72 -8.21 -11.98 8.73
C ARG A 72 -7.62 -11.07 9.81
N TYR A 73 -6.40 -10.57 9.60
CA TYR A 73 -5.75 -9.65 10.54
C TYR A 73 -6.53 -8.36 10.70
N GLY A 74 -7.00 -7.78 9.59
CA GLY A 74 -7.81 -6.57 9.61
C GLY A 74 -9.07 -6.76 10.45
N LYS A 75 -9.79 -7.87 10.29
CA LYS A 75 -10.99 -8.17 11.10
C LYS A 75 -10.69 -8.24 12.59
N GLU A 76 -9.57 -8.84 13.00
CA GLU A 76 -9.12 -8.88 14.40
C GLU A 76 -8.82 -7.48 14.96
N MET A 77 -8.34 -6.57 14.11
CA MET A 77 -7.89 -5.22 14.46
C MET A 77 -8.97 -4.13 14.23
N GLY A 78 -10.14 -4.47 13.70
CA GLY A 78 -11.15 -3.48 13.31
C GLY A 78 -10.79 -2.67 12.05
N ILE A 79 -9.97 -3.23 11.16
CA ILE A 79 -9.64 -2.69 9.84
C ILE A 79 -10.39 -3.46 8.76
N GLU A 80 -11.22 -2.76 7.98
CA GLU A 80 -11.81 -3.29 6.75
C GLU A 80 -10.79 -3.26 5.62
N VAL A 81 -10.38 -4.42 5.11
CA VAL A 81 -9.40 -4.52 4.01
C VAL A 81 -10.11 -4.77 2.69
N ILE A 82 -9.84 -3.91 1.70
CA ILE A 82 -10.49 -3.91 0.38
C ILE A 82 -9.43 -4.04 -0.70
N ARG A 83 -9.60 -4.99 -1.62
CA ARG A 83 -8.73 -5.14 -2.79
C ARG A 83 -9.29 -4.37 -3.97
N ASN A 84 -8.47 -3.50 -4.55
CA ASN A 84 -8.75 -2.84 -5.82
C ASN A 84 -8.22 -3.66 -6.99
N GLU A 85 -8.93 -3.58 -8.10
CA GLU A 85 -8.55 -4.22 -9.37
C GLU A 85 -7.46 -3.43 -10.11
N ALA A 86 -6.86 -4.07 -11.10
CA ALA A 86 -5.90 -3.41 -11.97
C ALA A 86 -6.59 -2.36 -12.83
N PHE A 87 -5.97 -1.19 -12.97
CA PHE A 87 -6.41 -0.21 -13.95
C PHE A 87 -5.97 -0.62 -15.35
N GLN A 88 -6.90 -0.72 -16.30
CA GLN A 88 -6.65 -1.18 -17.66
C GLN A 88 -7.03 -0.13 -18.69
N ILE A 89 -6.18 0.02 -19.71
CA ILE A 89 -6.48 0.76 -20.94
C ILE A 89 -6.15 -0.16 -22.11
N ASP A 90 -7.08 -0.35 -23.04
CA ASP A 90 -6.92 -1.19 -24.23
C ASP A 90 -6.42 -2.61 -23.93
N GLY A 91 -6.86 -3.19 -22.81
CA GLY A 91 -6.47 -4.53 -22.36
C GLY A 91 -5.08 -4.62 -21.71
N ILE A 92 -4.39 -3.49 -21.54
CA ILE A 92 -3.08 -3.41 -20.89
C ILE A 92 -3.25 -2.97 -19.44
N ASN A 93 -2.74 -3.77 -18.50
CA ASN A 93 -2.63 -3.37 -17.10
C ASN A 93 -1.63 -2.23 -16.97
N ILE A 94 -2.11 -1.06 -16.57
CA ILE A 94 -1.27 0.12 -16.39
C ILE A 94 -0.50 -0.01 -15.07
N SER A 95 0.82 0.00 -15.16
CA SER A 95 1.73 -0.07 -14.02
C SER A 95 2.97 0.80 -14.24
N SER A 96 3.69 1.12 -13.17
CA SER A 96 4.96 1.87 -13.29
C SER A 96 6.00 1.13 -14.13
N SER A 97 5.99 -0.21 -14.17
CA SER A 97 6.90 -0.99 -15.01
C SER A 97 6.55 -0.85 -16.50
N VAL A 98 5.25 -0.90 -16.84
CA VAL A 98 4.76 -0.73 -18.22
C VAL A 98 5.02 0.69 -18.73
N ILE A 99 4.80 1.72 -17.92
CA ILE A 99 5.05 3.11 -18.34
C ILE A 99 6.54 3.34 -18.67
N ARG A 100 7.46 2.65 -17.99
CA ARG A 100 8.90 2.78 -18.25
C ARG A 100 9.38 2.16 -19.56
N SER A 101 8.60 1.28 -20.17
CA SER A 101 8.97 0.65 -21.44
C SER A 101 8.59 1.48 -22.66
N PHE A 102 7.92 2.62 -22.48
CA PHE A 102 7.64 3.63 -23.51
C PHE A 102 8.60 4.81 -23.36
#